data_AF-A0A198UMY0-F1
#
_entry.id   AF-A0A198UMY0-F1
#
_cell.length_a   1.000
_cell.length_b   1.000
_cell.length_c   1.000
_cell.angle_alpha   90.00
_cell.angle_beta   90.00
_cell.angle_gamma   90.00
#
_symmetry.space_group_name_H-M   'P 1'
#
loop_
_entity.id
_entity.type
_entity.pdbx_description
1 polymer ?
#
loop_
_entity_poly.entity_id
_entity_poly.type
_entity_poly.pdbx_seq_one_letter_code
_entity_poly.pdbx_strand_id
1 'polypeptide(L)'
;MAEIKAPVFPESVQGTIVEWHVAEGEAVSRDQLLAEVETDKVVLEIAAPDDGVITSIVKNVDDTVLSAEVVAIFEAGASAGEAPSYRRKWLRFLRQVHQQAKHHQKMVSCQKTKLIKVRPLIQHRLQHQYNQ
;
A
#
# COMPACT_ATOMS: atom_id res chain seq x y z
N MET A 1 27.72 -5.39 4.51
CA MET A 1 26.76 -5.61 3.41
C MET A 1 26.43 -7.09 3.28
N ALA A 2 25.25 -7.45 3.75
CA ALA A 2 24.68 -8.78 3.59
C ALA A 2 23.50 -8.68 2.61
N GLU A 3 23.25 -9.77 1.88
CA GLU A 3 22.27 -9.83 0.79
C GLU A 3 21.08 -10.67 1.23
N ILE A 4 19.87 -10.15 1.07
CA ILE A 4 18.64 -10.93 1.24
C ILE A 4 18.30 -11.54 -0.11
N LYS A 5 18.19 -12.85 -0.15
CA LYS A 5 17.87 -13.63 -1.34
C LYS A 5 16.44 -14.13 -1.30
N ALA A 6 15.83 -14.25 -2.48
CA ALA A 6 14.55 -14.91 -2.62
C ALA A 6 14.67 -16.42 -2.27
N PRO A 7 13.59 -17.06 -1.80
CA PRO A 7 13.58 -18.49 -1.55
C PRO A 7 13.90 -19.28 -2.82
N VAL A 8 14.35 -20.53 -2.64
CA VAL A 8 14.71 -21.38 -3.77
C VAL A 8 13.44 -21.98 -4.37
N PHE A 9 13.15 -21.64 -5.62
CA PHE A 9 12.08 -22.24 -6.42
C PHE A 9 12.67 -23.12 -7.54
N PRO A 10 11.87 -24.01 -8.15
CA PRO A 10 12.30 -24.75 -9.34
C PRO A 10 12.65 -23.79 -10.48
N GLU A 11 13.69 -24.09 -11.25
CA GLU A 11 14.25 -23.18 -12.27
C GLU A 11 13.26 -22.70 -13.35
N SER A 12 12.13 -23.39 -13.52
CA SER A 12 11.06 -23.03 -14.45
C SER A 12 9.97 -22.12 -13.86
N VAL A 13 10.10 -21.71 -12.59
CA VAL A 13 9.09 -20.94 -11.86
C VAL A 13 9.66 -19.60 -11.45
N GLN A 14 9.00 -18.53 -11.88
CA GLN A 14 9.27 -17.16 -11.46
C GLN A 14 8.34 -16.76 -10.31
N GLY A 15 8.85 -15.97 -9.36
CA GLY A 15 8.06 -15.38 -8.28
C GLY A 15 7.83 -13.89 -8.51
N THR A 16 6.70 -13.38 -8.04
CA THR A 16 6.38 -11.95 -8.05
C THR A 16 6.21 -11.46 -6.63
N ILE A 17 6.81 -10.30 -6.30
CA ILE A 17 6.67 -9.70 -4.98
C ILE A 17 5.28 -9.08 -4.85
N VAL A 18 4.50 -9.54 -3.86
CA VAL A 18 3.13 -9.04 -3.61
C VAL A 18 3.16 -7.84 -2.68
N GLU A 19 3.87 -7.96 -1.55
CA GLU A 19 3.88 -6.92 -0.52
C GLU A 19 5.20 -6.92 0.27
N TRP A 20 5.62 -5.72 0.67
CA TRP A 20 6.74 -5.50 1.59
C TRP A 20 6.21 -5.02 2.94
N HIS A 21 6.60 -5.70 4.01
CA HIS A 21 6.25 -5.36 5.40
C HIS A 21 7.27 -4.42 6.05
N VAL A 22 8.40 -4.18 5.38
CA VAL A 22 9.51 -3.32 5.84
C VAL A 22 9.87 -2.29 4.78
N ALA A 23 10.53 -1.21 5.18
CA ALA A 23 10.99 -0.15 4.27
C ALA A 23 12.51 0.01 4.32
N GLU A 24 13.06 0.68 3.29
CA GLU A 24 14.45 1.13 3.30
C GLU A 24 14.75 2.00 4.54
N GLY A 25 15.84 1.67 5.25
CA GLY A 25 16.26 2.31 6.49
C GLY A 25 15.55 1.81 7.75
N GLU A 26 14.64 0.84 7.68
CA GLU A 26 14.03 0.25 8.88
C GLU A 26 14.90 -0.88 9.45
N ALA A 27 14.84 -1.01 10.78
CA ALA A 27 15.45 -2.08 11.54
C ALA A 27 14.66 -3.38 11.44
N VAL A 28 15.35 -4.49 11.31
CA VAL A 28 14.77 -5.83 11.23
C VAL A 28 15.51 -6.78 12.16
N SER A 29 14.76 -7.66 12.83
CA SER A 29 15.31 -8.75 13.64
C SER A 29 15.49 -10.01 12.80
N ARG A 30 16.38 -10.89 13.25
CA ARG A 30 16.51 -12.24 12.70
C ARG A 30 15.17 -12.97 12.70
N ASP A 31 14.89 -13.72 11.63
CA ASP A 31 13.66 -14.49 11.42
C ASP A 31 12.38 -13.62 11.33
N GLN A 32 12.51 -12.30 11.19
CA GLN A 32 11.38 -11.40 10.93
C GLN A 32 10.93 -11.47 9.46
N LEU A 33 9.61 -11.49 9.24
CA LEU A 33 9.02 -11.44 7.91
C LEU A 33 9.23 -10.07 7.25
N LEU A 34 9.82 -10.06 6.05
CA LEU A 34 10.20 -8.86 5.31
C LEU A 34 9.26 -8.61 4.12
N ALA A 35 9.00 -9.64 3.32
CA ALA A 35 8.21 -9.57 2.11
C ALA A 35 7.53 -10.90 1.79
N GLU A 36 6.50 -10.85 0.96
CA GLU A 36 5.77 -12.01 0.47
C GLU A 36 5.94 -12.13 -1.05
N VAL A 37 6.31 -13.32 -1.51
CA VAL A 37 6.46 -13.67 -2.92
C VAL A 37 5.39 -14.67 -3.29
N GLU A 38 4.57 -14.32 -4.26
CA GLU A 38 3.59 -15.23 -4.84
C GLU A 38 4.18 -15.90 -6.09
N THR A 39 3.99 -17.21 -6.16
CA THR A 39 4.22 -18.01 -7.36
C THR A 39 2.89 -18.63 -7.81
N ASP A 40 2.82 -19.16 -9.03
CA ASP A 40 1.58 -19.72 -9.65
C ASP A 40 0.77 -20.71 -8.77
N LYS A 41 1.41 -21.35 -7.79
CA LYS A 41 0.76 -22.33 -6.90
C LYS A 41 1.04 -22.12 -5.41
N VAL A 42 2.01 -21.29 -5.03
CA VAL A 42 2.48 -21.19 -3.65
C VAL A 42 2.87 -19.75 -3.33
N VAL A 43 2.46 -19.27 -2.15
CA VAL A 43 2.95 -18.02 -1.57
C VAL A 43 4.07 -18.36 -0.59
N LEU A 44 5.21 -17.71 -0.75
CA LEU A 44 6.42 -17.93 0.05
C LEU A 44 6.86 -16.62 0.69
N GLU A 45 7.21 -16.69 1.96
CA GLU A 45 7.66 -15.55 2.75
C GLU A 45 9.19 -15.42 2.72
N ILE A 46 9.68 -14.18 2.71
CA ILE A 46 11.09 -13.83 2.83
C ILE A 46 11.34 -13.35 4.26
N ALA A 47 12.14 -14.09 5.01
CA ALA A 47 12.55 -13.74 6.37
C ALA A 47 13.97 -13.14 6.40
N ALA A 48 14.25 -12.34 7.42
CA ALA A 48 15.57 -11.76 7.65
C ALA A 48 16.57 -12.82 8.14
N PRO A 49 17.76 -12.94 7.51
CA PRO A 49 18.77 -13.93 7.92
C PRO A 49 19.46 -13.54 9.24
N ASP A 50 19.58 -12.25 9.54
CA ASP A 50 20.25 -11.71 10.74
C ASP A 50 19.63 -10.36 11.14
N ASP A 51 19.94 -9.93 12.37
CA ASP A 51 19.53 -8.63 12.89
C ASP A 51 20.31 -7.49 12.21
N GLY A 52 19.60 -6.45 11.76
CA GLY A 52 20.22 -5.35 11.04
C GLY A 52 19.26 -4.27 10.55
N VAL A 53 19.71 -3.51 9.55
CA VAL A 53 18.93 -2.43 8.93
C VAL A 53 18.89 -2.61 7.41
N ILE A 54 17.72 -2.46 6.80
CA ILE A 54 17.56 -2.50 5.34
C ILE A 54 18.25 -1.28 4.74
N THR A 55 19.24 -1.49 3.87
CA THR A 55 19.97 -0.39 3.22
C THR A 55 19.28 0.04 1.92
N SER A 56 18.87 -0.94 1.10
CA SER A 56 18.22 -0.66 -0.19
C SER A 56 17.44 -1.86 -0.69
N ILE A 57 16.31 -1.61 -1.34
CA ILE A 57 15.46 -2.62 -1.97
C ILE A 57 15.77 -2.61 -3.47
N VAL A 58 16.22 -3.76 -4.00
CA VAL A 58 16.57 -3.91 -5.42
C VAL A 58 15.31 -4.20 -6.25
N LYS A 59 14.36 -4.94 -5.65
CA LYS A 59 13.15 -5.46 -6.29
C LYS A 59 11.89 -4.93 -5.60
N ASN A 60 11.10 -4.15 -6.33
CA ASN A 60 9.89 -3.52 -5.80
C ASN A 60 8.68 -4.48 -5.86
N VAL A 61 7.55 -4.04 -5.30
CA VAL A 61 6.25 -4.71 -5.48
C VAL A 61 5.96 -4.83 -6.98
N ASP A 62 5.40 -5.97 -7.38
CA ASP A 62 5.09 -6.35 -8.76
C ASP A 62 6.31 -6.70 -9.63
N ASP A 63 7.53 -6.66 -9.08
CA ASP A 63 8.75 -7.07 -9.81
C ASP A 63 8.92 -8.60 -9.83
N THR A 64 9.51 -9.10 -10.91
CA THR A 64 9.78 -10.53 -11.10
C THR A 64 11.14 -10.91 -10.52
N VAL A 65 11.16 -11.96 -9.70
CA VAL A 65 12.38 -12.48 -9.04
C VAL A 65 12.62 -13.94 -9.41
N LEU A 66 13.88 -14.28 -9.66
CA LEU A 66 14.32 -15.66 -9.87
C LEU A 66 14.70 -16.34 -8.55
N SER A 67 14.91 -17.66 -8.63
CA SER A 67 15.37 -18.47 -7.50
C SER A 67 16.75 -18.01 -7.02
N ALA A 68 16.87 -17.79 -5.69
CA ALA A 68 18.09 -17.30 -5.04
C ALA A 68 18.63 -15.94 -5.54
N GLU A 69 17.79 -15.14 -6.23
CA GLU A 69 18.15 -13.79 -6.67
C GLU A 69 18.17 -12.81 -5.49
N VAL A 70 19.03 -11.79 -5.56
CA VAL A 70 19.13 -10.75 -4.54
C VAL A 70 17.96 -9.78 -4.66
N VAL A 71 17.15 -9.69 -3.61
CA VAL A 71 15.95 -8.82 -3.57
C VAL A 71 16.19 -7.53 -2.80
N ALA A 72 17.06 -7.56 -1.78
CA ALA A 72 17.39 -6.41 -0.96
C ALA A 72 18.80 -6.53 -0.36
N ILE A 73 19.38 -5.38 -0.02
CA ILE A 73 20.67 -5.27 0.64
C ILE A 73 20.43 -4.75 2.06
N PHE A 74 21.05 -5.40 3.05
CA PHE A 74 20.97 -5.00 4.45
C PHE A 74 22.35 -4.95 5.12
N GLU A 75 22.43 -4.22 6.23
CA GLU A 75 23.61 -4.13 7.07
C GLU A 75 23.39 -4.91 8.36
N ALA A 76 24.03 -6.09 8.47
CA ALA A 76 24.00 -6.93 9.66
C ALA A 76 24.80 -6.28 10.82
N GLY A 77 24.24 -6.31 12.03
CA GLY A 77 24.90 -5.78 13.23
C GLY A 77 24.71 -4.27 13.48
N ALA A 78 23.88 -3.59 12.68
CA ALA A 78 23.44 -2.24 12.98
C ALA A 78 22.38 -2.29 14.10
N SER A 79 22.81 -2.08 15.35
CA SER A 79 21.94 -2.02 16.53
C SER A 79 21.01 -0.80 16.44
N ALA A 80 19.83 -0.98 15.84
CA ALA A 80 18.80 0.03 15.83
C ALA A 80 17.98 -0.07 17.13
N GLY A 81 18.45 0.62 18.16
CA GLY A 81 17.62 0.96 19.31
C GLY A 81 16.61 2.04 18.94
N GLU A 82 15.56 1.73 18.19
CA GLU A 82 14.30 2.50 18.21
C GLU A 82 13.17 1.73 17.51
N ALA A 83 12.01 1.67 18.16
CA ALA A 83 10.78 1.03 17.73
C ALA A 83 10.27 1.51 16.34
N PRO A 84 9.49 0.68 15.61
CA PRO A 84 9.22 0.86 14.17
C PRO A 84 8.50 2.18 13.87
N SER A 85 9.16 3.03 13.08
CA SER A 85 8.68 4.38 12.70
C SER A 85 7.79 4.34 11.45
N TYR A 86 7.74 3.20 10.75
CA TYR A 86 6.94 3.02 9.54
C TYR A 86 5.43 3.24 9.74
N ARG A 87 4.90 3.04 10.96
CA ARG A 87 3.52 3.43 11.32
C ARG A 87 3.22 4.90 11.04
N ARG A 88 4.20 5.81 11.12
CA ARG A 88 3.96 7.26 10.99
C ARG A 88 3.76 7.72 9.54
N LYS A 89 4.42 7.10 8.56
CA LYS A 89 4.22 7.43 7.13
C LYS A 89 2.91 6.84 6.60
N TRP A 90 2.57 5.60 6.97
CA TRP A 90 1.26 5.00 6.67
C TRP A 90 0.11 5.76 7.32
N LEU A 91 0.24 6.20 8.57
CA LEU A 91 -0.78 7.03 9.21
C LEU A 91 -1.00 8.36 8.49
N ARG A 92 0.04 8.97 7.90
CA ARG A 92 -0.14 10.18 7.08
C ARG A 92 -0.81 9.87 5.74
N PHE A 93 -0.39 8.80 5.08
CA PHE A 93 -0.99 8.35 3.82
C PHE A 93 -2.48 7.96 4.00
N LEU A 94 -2.82 7.16 5.01
CA LEU A 94 -4.19 6.81 5.38
C LEU A 94 -5.03 8.04 5.74
N ARG A 95 -4.46 8.99 6.48
CA ARG A 95 -5.14 10.26 6.81
C ARG A 95 -5.41 11.08 5.55
N GLN A 96 -4.52 11.05 4.56
CA GLN A 96 -4.67 11.77 3.29
C GLN A 96 -5.68 11.09 2.34
N VAL A 97 -5.68 9.76 2.24
CA VAL A 97 -6.70 8.99 1.51
C VAL A 97 -8.10 9.24 2.11
N HIS A 98 -8.21 9.23 3.44
CA HIS A 98 -9.45 9.54 4.14
C HIS A 98 -9.90 11.01 3.94
N GLN A 99 -8.96 11.94 3.77
CA GLN A 99 -9.26 13.35 3.50
C GLN A 99 -9.75 13.58 2.05
N GLN A 100 -9.23 12.82 1.07
CA GLN A 100 -9.77 12.82 -0.29
C GLN A 100 -11.20 12.26 -0.35
N ALA A 101 -11.47 11.16 0.36
CA ALA A 101 -12.81 10.58 0.45
C ALA A 101 -13.85 11.59 1.02
N LYS A 102 -13.45 12.39 2.02
CA LYS A 102 -14.29 13.46 2.59
C LYS A 102 -14.56 14.61 1.61
N HIS A 103 -13.59 14.96 0.75
CA HIS A 103 -13.80 16.01 -0.26
C HIS A 103 -14.79 15.57 -1.34
N HIS A 104 -14.72 14.30 -1.76
CA HIS A 104 -15.66 13.73 -2.72
C HIS A 104 -17.10 13.69 -2.17
N GLN A 105 -17.27 13.32 -0.89
CA GLN A 105 -18.59 13.30 -0.25
C GLN A 105 -19.21 14.71 -0.14
N LYS A 106 -18.40 15.74 0.14
CA LYS A 106 -18.87 17.14 0.15
C LYS A 106 -19.32 17.61 -1.24
N MET A 107 -18.66 17.19 -2.32
CA MET A 107 -19.06 17.54 -3.69
C MET A 107 -20.40 16.91 -4.09
N VAL A 108 -20.63 15.63 -3.75
CA VAL A 108 -21.91 14.94 -4.04
C VAL A 108 -23.07 15.56 -3.25
N SER A 109 -22.83 15.95 -1.99
CA SER A 109 -23.85 16.60 -1.14
C SER A 109 -24.22 18.01 -1.62
N CYS A 110 -23.26 18.77 -2.15
CA CYS A 110 -23.51 20.10 -2.72
C CYS A 110 -24.34 20.04 -4.02
N GLN A 111 -24.15 19.01 -4.85
CA GLN A 111 -24.96 18.81 -6.05
C GLN A 111 -26.40 18.36 -5.73
N LYS A 112 -26.58 17.49 -4.72
CA LYS A 112 -27.90 17.02 -4.30
C LYS A 112 -28.75 18.11 -3.65
N THR A 113 -28.12 19.06 -2.95
CA THR A 113 -28.81 20.23 -2.37
C THR A 113 -29.16 21.31 -3.40
N LYS A 114 -28.41 21.41 -4.51
CA LYS A 114 -28.76 22.29 -5.65
C LYS A 114 -29.99 21.81 -6.42
N LEU A 115 -30.17 20.49 -6.61
CA LEU A 115 -31.32 19.94 -7.33
C LEU A 115 -32.66 20.06 -6.58
N ILE A 116 -32.64 20.11 -5.25
CA ILE A 116 -33.86 20.18 -4.42
C ILE A 116 -34.46 21.61 -4.39
N LYS A 117 -33.63 22.66 -4.50
CA LYS A 117 -34.11 24.06 -4.45
C LYS A 117 -34.72 24.59 -5.76
N VAL A 118 -34.49 23.93 -6.90
CA VAL A 118 -35.07 24.35 -8.20
C VAL A 118 -36.40 23.67 -8.53
N ARG A 119 -36.76 22.62 -7.77
CA ARG A 119 -37.94 21.80 -8.03
C ARG A 119 -39.31 22.46 -7.72
N PRO A 120 -39.48 23.40 -6.76
CA PRO A 120 -40.80 23.95 -6.48
C PRO A 120 -41.20 25.12 -7.42
N LEU A 121 -40.28 25.67 -8.22
CA LEU A 121 -40.57 26.79 -9.13
C LEU A 121 -41.23 26.38 -10.46
N ILE A 122 -41.13 25.10 -10.84
CA ILE A 122 -41.74 24.58 -12.07
C ILE A 122 -43.19 24.11 -11.83
N GLN A 123 -43.50 23.68 -10.61
CA GLN A 123 -44.83 23.14 -10.29
C GLN A 123 -45.88 24.25 -10.08
N HIS A 124 -45.48 25.43 -9.63
CA HIS A 124 -46.39 26.56 -9.41
C HIS A 124 -46.81 27.29 -10.68
N ARG A 125 -46.07 27.17 -11.79
CA ARG A 125 -46.41 27.81 -13.08
C ARG A 125 -47.44 27.01 -13.89
N LEU A 126 -47.49 25.69 -13.72
CA LEU A 126 -48.47 24.83 -14.40
C LEU A 126 -49.88 24.93 -13.80
N GLN A 127 -50.00 25.20 -12.49
CA GLN A 127 -51.32 25.34 -11.86
C GLN A 127 -52.05 26.64 -12.26
N HIS A 128 -51.30 27.68 -12.63
CA HIS A 128 -51.86 28.99 -12.98
C HIS A 128 -52.38 29.06 -14.43
N GLN A 129 -51.95 28.12 -15.29
CA GLN A 129 -52.40 28.01 -16.68
C GLN A 129 -53.63 27.10 -16.83
N TYR A 130 -53.96 26.31 -15.80
CA TYR A 130 -55.13 25.42 -15.80
C TYR A 130 -56.35 26.02 -15.06
N ASN A 131 -56.22 27.22 -14.48
CA ASN A 131 -57.30 27.91 -13.78
C ASN A 131 -57.57 29.32 -14.34
N GLN A 132 -57.23 29.50 -15.62
CA GLN A 132 -57.68 30.54 -16.55
C GLN A 132 -58.36 29.81 -17.71
#